data_AF-A0A1Q3HLA2-F1
#
_entry.id   AF-A0A1Q3HLA2-F1
#
_cell.length_a   1.000
_cell.length_b   1.000
_cell.length_c   1.000
_cell.angle_alpha   90.00
_cell.angle_beta   90.00
_cell.angle_gamma   90.00
#
_symmetry.space_group_name_H-M   'P 1'
#
loop_
_entity.id
_entity.type
_entity.pdbx_description
1 polymer ?
#
loop_
_entity_poly.entity_id
_entity_poly.type
_entity_poly.pdbx_seq_one_letter_code
_entity_poly.pdbx_strand_id
1 'polypeptide(L)'
;MAQEFDMAQWQSELVDAFRSGDEERVRTLVATWREARPREARAALEKMLESLDVQERQAAVLAMGAWGGPSSTRRLEQQLVLEEARGNDSASVVQVILQSLGQLKSANARAALVRKLNRLAAGAPEQTDVNDLTYVLWRKRHPELIPAVRSALQRIPPLNSRALRALLLLLERSPEQLVAWIEDGTVPLEDKTEVLTVLDEEVPAELERLLLPLISLGRAVIDVAATRNGVENEFCERLLTLLLLHRERLFPFLPPGSRSALRDVARRLAVAPAALRSIGAAVTLQYVGQREDADLLETHRPQDDVLGKVFDDTVLTLRNRPTQA
;
A
#
# COMPACT_ATOMS: atom_id res chain seq x y z
N MET A 1 37.81 -17.88 16.57
CA MET A 1 37.62 -17.84 18.03
C MET A 1 36.13 -17.98 18.29
N ALA A 2 35.70 -19.09 18.91
CA ALA A 2 34.29 -19.29 19.25
C ALA A 2 34.00 -18.48 20.52
N GLN A 3 33.19 -17.42 20.41
CA GLN A 3 32.60 -16.79 21.59
C GLN A 3 31.85 -17.86 22.36
N GLU A 4 32.16 -18.03 23.65
CA GLU A 4 31.30 -18.79 24.56
C GLU A 4 29.96 -18.04 24.62
N PHE A 5 28.95 -18.62 23.98
CA PHE A 5 27.60 -18.09 23.96
C PHE A 5 26.96 -18.34 25.34
N ASP A 6 26.98 -17.34 26.22
CA ASP A 6 26.32 -17.40 27.53
C ASP A 6 24.82 -17.12 27.40
N MET A 7 24.01 -18.14 27.71
CA MET A 7 22.55 -18.09 27.69
C MET A 7 21.97 -17.11 28.72
N ALA A 8 22.57 -17.00 29.90
CA ALA A 8 22.07 -16.12 30.96
C ALA A 8 22.30 -14.66 30.57
N GLN A 9 23.47 -14.36 30.01
CA GLN A 9 23.77 -13.05 29.45
C GLN A 9 22.79 -12.67 28.34
N TRP A 10 22.50 -13.60 27.41
CA TRP A 10 21.54 -13.34 26.35
C TRP A 10 20.12 -13.06 26.85
N GLN A 11 19.64 -13.83 27.84
CA GLN A 11 18.33 -13.57 28.45
C GLN A 11 18.27 -12.18 29.10
N SER A 12 19.31 -11.79 29.83
CA SER A 12 19.41 -10.45 30.43
C SER A 12 19.40 -9.36 29.37
N GLU A 13 20.20 -9.50 28.33
CA GLU A 13 20.27 -8.52 27.23
C GLU A 13 18.93 -8.40 26.49
N LEU A 14 18.19 -9.49 26.36
CA LEU A 14 16.88 -9.52 25.73
C LEU A 14 15.82 -8.80 26.56
N VAL A 15 15.83 -8.98 27.88
CA VAL A 15 14.98 -8.23 28.82
C VAL A 15 15.34 -6.75 28.82
N ASP A 16 16.63 -6.42 28.81
CA ASP A 16 17.10 -5.03 28.76
C ASP A 16 16.71 -4.35 27.45
N ALA A 17 16.84 -5.02 26.31
CA ALA A 17 16.40 -4.52 25.01
C ALA A 17 14.88 -4.30 24.96
N PHE A 18 14.10 -5.19 25.58
CA PHE A 18 12.66 -4.99 25.74
C PHE A 18 12.35 -3.77 26.61
N ARG A 19 13.02 -3.62 27.76
CA ARG A 19 12.83 -2.48 28.69
C ARG A 19 13.15 -1.14 28.02
N SER A 20 14.15 -1.10 27.14
CA SER A 20 14.50 0.10 26.38
C SER A 20 13.58 0.37 25.19
N GLY A 21 12.61 -0.50 24.90
CA GLY A 21 11.74 -0.40 23.73
C GLY A 21 12.47 -0.63 22.39
N ASP A 22 13.64 -1.28 22.42
CA ASP A 22 14.49 -1.48 21.24
C ASP A 22 14.16 -2.82 20.55
N GLU A 23 13.06 -2.81 19.80
CA GLU A 23 12.60 -4.00 19.06
C GLU A 23 13.60 -4.48 17.99
N GLU A 24 14.42 -3.58 17.44
CA GLU A 24 15.44 -3.93 16.45
C GLU A 24 16.59 -4.71 17.10
N ARG A 25 17.03 -4.29 18.29
CA ARG A 25 17.99 -5.05 19.08
C ARG A 25 17.44 -6.41 19.48
N VAL A 26 16.16 -6.53 19.87
CA VAL A 26 15.53 -7.84 20.14
C VAL A 26 15.56 -8.73 18.90
N ARG A 27 15.20 -8.21 17.72
CA ARG A 27 15.26 -8.95 16.46
C ARG A 27 16.67 -9.43 16.13
N THR A 28 17.67 -8.57 16.34
CA THR A 28 19.08 -8.89 16.09
C THR A 28 19.56 -10.00 17.02
N LEU A 29 19.30 -9.89 18.32
CA LEU A 29 19.62 -10.92 19.32
C LEU A 29 18.96 -12.27 18.97
N VAL A 30 17.68 -12.25 18.59
CA VAL A 30 16.97 -13.46 18.17
C VAL A 30 17.56 -14.05 16.89
N ALA A 31 17.91 -13.24 15.90
CA ALA A 31 18.50 -13.71 14.64
C ALA A 31 19.86 -14.39 14.86
N THR A 32 20.76 -13.74 15.61
CA THR A 32 22.09 -14.28 15.93
C THR A 32 22.00 -15.65 16.62
N TRP A 33 21.10 -15.76 17.61
CA TRP A 33 20.95 -17.01 18.38
C TRP A 33 20.19 -18.09 17.64
N ARG A 34 19.25 -17.71 16.76
CA ARG A 34 18.56 -18.64 15.87
C ARG A 34 19.54 -19.32 14.90
N GLU A 35 20.54 -18.60 14.41
CA GLU A 35 21.57 -19.16 13.52
C GLU A 35 22.56 -20.03 14.28
N ALA A 36 23.02 -19.58 15.45
CA ALA A 36 24.02 -20.30 16.23
C ALA A 36 23.46 -21.55 16.93
N ARG A 37 22.36 -21.41 17.69
CA ARG A 37 21.82 -22.48 18.56
C ARG A 37 20.29 -22.46 18.62
N PRO A 38 19.61 -22.86 17.53
CA PRO A 38 18.15 -22.71 17.40
C PRO A 38 17.33 -23.47 18.46
N ARG A 39 17.77 -24.65 18.88
CA ARG A 39 17.05 -25.47 19.86
C ARG A 39 17.17 -24.91 21.28
N GLU A 40 18.38 -24.53 21.68
CA GLU A 40 18.68 -24.01 23.02
C GLU A 40 18.02 -22.65 23.24
N ALA A 41 18.15 -21.73 22.28
CA ALA A 41 17.50 -20.43 22.35
C ALA A 41 15.97 -20.56 22.40
N ARG A 42 15.38 -21.48 21.65
CA ARG A 42 13.93 -21.72 21.71
C ARG A 42 13.48 -22.29 23.06
N ALA A 43 14.19 -23.28 23.60
CA ALA A 43 13.89 -23.82 24.93
C ALA A 43 14.00 -22.75 26.02
N ALA A 44 14.95 -21.83 25.89
CA ALA A 44 15.13 -20.72 26.81
C ALA A 44 13.98 -19.70 26.73
N LEU A 45 13.49 -19.36 25.53
CA LEU A 45 12.30 -18.51 25.39
C LEU A 45 11.07 -19.19 26.01
N GLU A 46 10.89 -20.48 25.79
CA GLU A 46 9.78 -21.25 26.37
C GLU A 46 9.85 -21.25 27.91
N LYS A 47 11.04 -21.36 28.49
CA LYS A 47 11.26 -21.23 29.94
C LYS A 47 10.96 -19.81 30.46
N MET A 48 11.37 -18.77 29.73
CA MET A 48 11.08 -17.39 30.13
C MET A 48 9.58 -17.08 30.11
N LEU A 49 8.79 -17.69 29.21
CA LEU A 49 7.32 -17.56 29.22
C LEU A 49 6.67 -18.13 30.49
N GLU A 50 7.35 -19.02 31.19
CA GLU A 50 6.90 -19.62 32.45
C GLU A 50 7.41 -18.86 33.68
N SER A 51 8.29 -17.86 33.49
CA SER A 51 8.86 -17.07 34.58
C SER A 51 7.77 -16.38 35.41
N LEU A 52 8.07 -16.13 36.69
CA LEU A 52 7.23 -15.30 37.56
C LEU A 52 7.39 -13.81 37.23
N ASP A 53 8.52 -13.41 36.65
CA ASP A 53 8.74 -12.03 36.23
C ASP A 53 7.93 -11.69 34.97
N VAL A 54 7.05 -10.69 35.10
CA VAL A 54 6.24 -10.15 34.01
C VAL A 54 7.11 -9.68 32.85
N GLN A 55 8.24 -9.04 33.13
CA GLN A 55 9.11 -8.47 32.11
C GLN A 55 9.87 -9.55 31.32
N GLU A 56 10.31 -10.61 31.99
CA GLU A 56 10.88 -11.78 31.32
C GLU A 56 9.85 -12.44 30.39
N ARG A 57 8.59 -12.57 30.84
CA ARG A 57 7.51 -13.09 30.00
C ARG A 57 7.26 -12.19 28.79
N GLN A 58 7.17 -10.87 28.98
CA GLN A 58 6.96 -9.93 27.87
C GLN A 58 8.10 -9.95 26.86
N ALA A 59 9.34 -9.95 27.33
CA ALA A 59 10.52 -10.03 26.47
C ALA A 59 10.53 -11.35 25.68
N ALA A 60 10.19 -12.46 26.32
CA ALA A 60 10.08 -13.77 25.67
C ALA A 60 8.96 -13.82 24.62
N VAL A 61 7.82 -13.18 24.88
CA VAL A 61 6.73 -13.04 23.90
C VAL A 61 7.21 -12.28 22.67
N LEU A 62 7.83 -11.10 22.87
CA LEU A 62 8.35 -10.29 21.77
C LEU A 62 9.40 -11.06 20.96
N ALA A 63 10.32 -11.76 21.66
CA ALA A 63 11.34 -12.58 21.03
C ALA A 63 10.76 -13.79 20.27
N MET A 64 9.71 -14.43 20.77
CA MET A 64 8.98 -15.48 20.07
C MET A 64 8.24 -14.95 18.83
N GLY A 65 7.72 -13.71 18.91
CA GLY A 65 7.21 -12.95 17.77
C GLY A 65 8.29 -12.74 16.70
N ALA A 66 9.46 -12.23 17.09
CA ALA A 66 10.62 -12.05 16.21
C ALA A 66 11.15 -13.38 15.64
N TRP A 67 11.07 -14.46 16.41
CA TRP A 67 11.47 -15.80 15.96
C TRP A 67 10.65 -16.28 14.76
N GLY A 68 9.35 -15.95 14.75
CA GLY A 68 8.46 -16.26 13.64
C GLY A 68 7.99 -17.71 13.57
N GLY A 69 7.05 -17.95 12.65
CA GLY A 69 6.64 -19.28 12.21
C GLY A 69 5.45 -19.91 12.96
N PRO A 70 4.92 -21.04 12.43
CA PRO A 70 3.71 -21.67 12.96
C PRO A 70 3.84 -22.17 14.40
N SER A 71 5.04 -22.65 14.77
CA SER A 71 5.31 -23.15 16.12
C SER A 71 5.30 -22.03 17.16
N SER A 72 5.91 -20.88 16.86
CA SER A 72 5.85 -19.70 17.73
C SER A 72 4.43 -19.14 17.83
N THR A 73 3.68 -19.13 16.72
CA THR A 73 2.27 -18.72 16.71
C THR A 73 1.45 -19.60 17.67
N ARG A 74 1.49 -20.93 17.50
CA ARG A 74 0.76 -21.86 18.37
C ARG A 74 1.17 -21.74 19.85
N ARG A 75 2.47 -21.57 20.12
CA ARG A 75 2.96 -21.45 21.51
C ARG A 75 2.48 -20.15 22.17
N LEU A 76 2.40 -19.05 21.43
CA LEU A 76 1.85 -17.77 21.91
C LEU A 76 0.33 -17.83 22.10
N GLU A 77 -0.41 -18.52 21.21
CA GLU A 77 -1.85 -18.78 21.41
C GLU A 77 -2.10 -19.59 22.69
N GLN A 78 -1.28 -20.61 22.95
CA GLN A 78 -1.33 -21.36 24.21
C GLN A 78 -0.98 -20.48 25.42
N GLN A 79 0.02 -19.61 25.29
CA GLN A 79 0.40 -18.68 26.36
C GLN A 79 -0.71 -17.68 26.66
N LEU A 80 -1.44 -17.20 25.65
CA LEU A 80 -2.55 -16.28 25.83
C LEU A 80 -3.59 -16.84 26.82
N VAL A 81 -3.99 -18.09 26.62
CA VAL A 81 -4.95 -18.78 27.51
C VAL A 81 -4.43 -18.88 28.94
N LEU A 82 -3.12 -19.14 29.11
CA LEU A 82 -2.49 -19.22 30.43
C LEU A 82 -2.42 -17.86 31.12
N GLU A 83 -2.09 -16.79 30.39
CA GLU A 83 -2.01 -15.44 30.95
C GLU A 83 -3.40 -14.88 31.25
N GLU A 84 -4.41 -15.13 30.41
CA GLU A 84 -5.81 -14.75 30.69
C GLU A 84 -6.34 -15.41 31.98
N ALA A 85 -5.92 -16.64 32.28
CA ALA A 85 -6.27 -17.33 33.51
C ALA A 85 -5.55 -16.80 34.77
N ARG A 86 -4.46 -16.04 34.63
CA ARG A 86 -3.63 -15.52 35.75
C ARG A 86 -4.19 -14.23 36.39
N GLY A 87 -5.12 -13.52 35.75
CA GLY A 87 -5.77 -12.33 36.32
C GLY A 87 -5.00 -11.01 36.14
N ASN A 88 -5.11 -10.07 37.08
CA ASN A 88 -4.72 -8.66 36.85
C ASN A 88 -3.23 -8.44 36.54
N ASP A 89 -2.32 -9.31 37.00
CA ASP A 89 -0.87 -9.15 36.81
C ASP A 89 -0.38 -9.53 35.40
N SER A 90 -1.26 -10.09 34.55
CA SER A 90 -0.91 -10.58 33.21
C SER A 90 -1.45 -9.73 32.07
N ALA A 91 -2.24 -8.69 32.35
CA ALA A 91 -2.87 -7.85 31.31
C ALA A 91 -1.85 -7.22 30.35
N SER A 92 -0.70 -6.78 30.87
CA SER A 92 0.40 -6.23 30.08
C SER A 92 1.10 -7.29 29.23
N VAL A 93 1.14 -8.55 29.67
CA VAL A 93 1.67 -9.68 28.88
C VAL A 93 0.70 -10.05 27.77
N VAL A 94 -0.60 -10.12 28.08
CA VAL A 94 -1.68 -10.38 27.11
C VAL A 94 -1.63 -9.38 25.96
N GLN A 95 -1.46 -8.08 26.25
CA GLN A 95 -1.34 -7.06 25.22
C GLN A 95 -0.16 -7.31 24.27
N VAL A 96 1.02 -7.64 24.82
CA VAL A 96 2.22 -7.95 24.02
C VAL A 96 2.02 -9.24 23.21
N ILE A 97 1.31 -10.24 23.75
CA ILE A 97 0.96 -11.48 23.03
C ILE A 97 0.06 -11.17 21.84
N LEU A 98 -1.02 -10.41 22.05
CA LEU A 98 -1.94 -10.04 20.98
C LEU A 98 -1.25 -9.22 19.89
N GLN A 99 -0.41 -8.27 20.27
CA GLN A 99 0.41 -7.49 19.32
C GLN A 99 1.34 -8.41 18.51
N SER A 100 2.07 -9.29 19.19
CA SER A 100 3.01 -10.24 18.57
C SER A 100 2.30 -11.23 17.64
N LEU A 101 1.14 -11.76 18.03
CA LEU A 101 0.31 -12.64 17.19
C LEU A 101 -0.22 -11.90 15.96
N GLY A 102 -0.63 -10.64 16.09
CA GLY A 102 -1.01 -9.78 14.98
C GLY A 102 0.12 -9.59 13.97
N GLN A 103 1.33 -9.27 14.45
CA GLN A 103 2.54 -9.13 13.63
C GLN A 103 2.90 -10.45 12.93
N LEU A 104 2.87 -11.58 13.65
CA LEU A 104 3.13 -12.91 13.09
C LEU A 104 2.15 -13.30 11.99
N LYS A 105 0.85 -13.05 12.19
CA LYS A 105 -0.17 -13.31 11.17
C LYS A 105 0.09 -12.49 9.90
N SER A 106 0.46 -11.23 10.05
CA SER A 106 0.83 -10.35 8.94
C SER A 106 2.09 -10.86 8.21
N ALA A 107 3.14 -11.22 8.96
CA ALA A 107 4.38 -11.77 8.40
C ALA A 107 4.15 -13.11 7.66
N ASN A 108 3.35 -14.01 8.23
CA ASN A 108 2.99 -15.28 7.60
C ASN A 108 2.22 -15.09 6.29
N ALA A 109 1.30 -14.11 6.25
CA ALA A 109 0.59 -13.74 5.03
C ALA A 109 1.55 -13.22 3.96
N ARG A 110 2.48 -12.32 4.31
CA ARG A 110 3.52 -11.83 3.39
C ARG A 110 4.41 -12.96 2.87
N ALA A 111 4.86 -13.86 3.74
CA ALA A 111 5.64 -15.02 3.34
C ALA A 111 4.89 -15.94 2.36
N ALA A 112 3.57 -16.09 2.52
CA ALA A 112 2.73 -16.83 1.57
C ALA A 112 2.67 -16.13 0.21
N LEU A 113 2.56 -14.79 0.18
CA LEU A 113 2.59 -14.00 -1.06
C LEU A 113 3.95 -14.10 -1.76
N VAL A 114 5.06 -14.04 -1.02
CA VAL A 114 6.42 -14.26 -1.57
C VAL A 114 6.55 -15.65 -2.18
N ARG A 115 6.01 -16.69 -1.54
CA ARG A 115 5.97 -18.05 -2.12
C ARG A 115 5.10 -18.12 -3.38
N LYS A 116 3.98 -17.38 -3.44
CA LYS A 116 3.14 -17.31 -4.65
C LYS A 116 3.89 -16.59 -5.77
N LEU A 117 4.54 -15.47 -5.47
CA LEU A 117 5.36 -14.70 -6.42
C LEU A 117 6.50 -15.56 -6.99
N ASN A 118 7.22 -16.27 -6.13
CA ASN A 118 8.32 -17.14 -6.57
C ASN A 118 7.85 -18.29 -7.44
N ARG A 119 6.66 -18.84 -7.20
CA ARG A 119 6.06 -19.88 -8.05
C ARG A 119 5.66 -19.33 -9.42
N LEU A 120 5.02 -18.16 -9.45
CA LEU A 120 4.67 -17.48 -10.70
C LEU A 120 5.92 -17.16 -11.53
N ALA A 121 6.95 -16.61 -10.89
CA ALA A 121 8.22 -16.27 -11.53
C ALA A 121 9.01 -17.49 -12.05
N ALA A 122 8.71 -18.71 -11.60
CA ALA A 122 9.35 -19.94 -12.07
C ALA A 122 8.63 -20.57 -13.28
N GLY A 123 7.39 -20.16 -13.57
CA GLY A 123 6.61 -20.65 -14.71
C GLY A 123 6.59 -19.68 -15.88
N ALA A 124 5.49 -19.71 -16.65
CA ALA A 124 5.17 -18.73 -17.69
C ALA A 124 3.95 -17.91 -17.22
N PRO A 125 4.15 -16.87 -16.38
CA PRO A 125 3.03 -16.17 -15.76
C PRO A 125 2.29 -15.31 -16.78
N GLU A 126 0.96 -15.36 -16.75
CA GLU A 126 0.11 -14.43 -17.47
C GLU A 126 0.13 -13.04 -16.81
N GLN A 127 -0.08 -11.99 -17.59
CA GLN A 127 -0.06 -10.61 -17.09
C GLN A 127 -1.12 -10.39 -15.98
N THR A 128 -2.31 -10.97 -16.14
CA THR A 128 -3.40 -10.87 -15.15
C THR A 128 -3.00 -11.44 -13.80
N ASP A 129 -2.33 -12.61 -13.77
CA ASP A 129 -1.87 -13.23 -12.53
C ASP A 129 -0.83 -12.38 -11.80
N VAL A 130 0.06 -11.72 -12.56
CA VAL A 130 1.07 -10.81 -12.00
C VAL A 130 0.42 -9.56 -11.44
N ASN A 131 -0.55 -8.98 -12.17
CA ASN A 131 -1.29 -7.79 -11.74
C ASN A 131 -2.07 -8.07 -10.45
N ASP A 132 -2.85 -9.14 -10.41
CA ASP A 132 -3.62 -9.53 -9.21
C ASP A 132 -2.73 -9.72 -7.99
N LEU A 133 -1.59 -10.40 -8.16
CA LEU A 133 -0.64 -10.56 -7.07
C LEU A 133 0.01 -9.22 -6.67
N THR A 134 0.28 -8.34 -7.62
CA THR A 134 0.85 -7.01 -7.36
C THR A 134 -0.06 -6.19 -6.46
N TYR A 135 -1.37 -6.16 -6.72
CA TYR A 135 -2.32 -5.42 -5.88
C TYR A 135 -2.42 -6.00 -4.46
N VAL A 136 -2.38 -7.33 -4.32
CA VAL A 136 -2.38 -7.98 -3.00
C VAL A 136 -1.06 -7.71 -2.24
N LEU A 137 0.08 -7.69 -2.94
CA LEU A 137 1.36 -7.30 -2.36
C LEU A 137 1.35 -5.84 -1.90
N TRP A 138 0.71 -4.95 -2.66
CA TRP A 138 0.58 -3.54 -2.29
C TRP A 138 -0.27 -3.32 -1.02
N ARG A 139 -1.41 -4.00 -0.89
CA ARG A 139 -2.22 -4.00 0.35
C ARG A 139 -1.47 -4.52 1.57
N LYS A 140 -0.45 -5.36 1.34
CA LYS A 140 0.40 -5.96 2.38
C LYS A 140 1.84 -5.42 2.31
N ARG A 141 2.01 -4.22 1.75
CA ARG A 141 3.31 -3.58 1.52
C ARG A 141 4.16 -3.60 2.78
N HIS A 142 5.42 -3.98 2.60
CA HIS A 142 6.42 -4.02 3.65
C HIS A 142 7.80 -4.03 3.01
N PRO A 143 8.83 -3.39 3.61
CA PRO A 143 10.19 -3.38 3.06
C PRO A 143 10.77 -4.78 2.81
N GLU A 144 10.39 -5.78 3.60
CA GLU A 144 10.77 -7.19 3.42
C GLU A 144 10.37 -7.78 2.05
N LEU A 145 9.39 -7.17 1.36
CA LEU A 145 8.96 -7.64 0.03
C LEU A 145 9.97 -7.26 -1.07
N ILE A 146 10.76 -6.20 -0.88
CA ILE A 146 11.66 -5.64 -1.91
C ILE A 146 12.60 -6.70 -2.51
N PRO A 147 13.34 -7.50 -1.72
CA PRO A 147 14.25 -8.51 -2.28
C PRO A 147 13.52 -9.56 -3.12
N ALA A 148 12.33 -10.00 -2.67
CA ALA A 148 11.53 -10.98 -3.40
C ALA A 148 10.99 -10.41 -4.71
N VAL A 149 10.51 -9.17 -4.71
CA VAL A 149 10.04 -8.47 -5.90
C VAL A 149 11.17 -8.28 -6.91
N ARG A 150 12.35 -7.81 -6.48
CA ARG A 150 13.55 -7.70 -7.35
C ARG A 150 13.91 -9.04 -7.99
N SER A 151 13.95 -10.10 -7.19
CA SER A 151 14.27 -11.45 -7.70
C SER A 151 13.24 -11.96 -8.71
N ALA A 152 11.96 -11.65 -8.53
CA ALA A 152 10.92 -12.02 -9.47
C ALA A 152 11.04 -11.23 -10.78
N LEU A 153 11.33 -9.94 -10.73
CA LEU A 153 11.53 -9.08 -11.91
C LEU A 153 12.70 -9.52 -12.81
N GLN A 154 13.69 -10.21 -12.25
CA GLN A 154 14.79 -10.79 -13.03
C GLN A 154 14.38 -12.04 -13.83
N ARG A 155 13.27 -12.68 -13.45
CA ARG A 155 12.81 -13.95 -14.03
C ARG A 155 11.56 -13.79 -14.90
N ILE A 156 10.71 -12.82 -14.60
CA ILE A 156 9.48 -12.55 -15.33
C ILE A 156 9.80 -11.67 -16.56
N PRO A 157 9.25 -11.99 -17.76
CA PRO A 157 9.43 -11.17 -18.94
C PRO A 157 9.02 -9.69 -18.74
N PRO A 158 9.72 -8.72 -19.37
CA PRO A 158 9.41 -7.28 -19.22
C PRO A 158 7.95 -6.91 -19.51
N LEU A 159 7.35 -7.52 -20.55
CA LEU A 159 5.96 -7.25 -20.94
C LEU A 159 4.95 -7.63 -19.84
N ASN A 160 5.24 -8.68 -19.06
CA ASN A 160 4.33 -9.19 -18.04
C ASN A 160 4.66 -8.64 -16.63
N SER A 161 5.62 -7.73 -16.51
CA SER A 161 6.15 -7.28 -15.20
C SER A 161 5.96 -5.78 -14.93
N ARG A 162 5.21 -5.05 -15.76
CA ARG A 162 5.00 -3.60 -15.60
C ARG A 162 4.44 -3.21 -14.24
N ALA A 163 3.32 -3.81 -13.83
CA ALA A 163 2.73 -3.57 -12.51
C ALA A 163 3.70 -3.91 -11.37
N LEU A 164 4.49 -5.00 -11.51
CA LEU A 164 5.47 -5.40 -10.50
C LEU A 164 6.65 -4.40 -10.42
N ARG A 165 7.06 -3.78 -11.53
CA ARG A 165 8.05 -2.69 -11.55
C ARG A 165 7.50 -1.43 -10.88
N ALA A 166 6.24 -1.08 -11.15
CA ALA A 166 5.57 0.04 -10.50
C ALA A 166 5.46 -0.19 -8.98
N LEU A 167 5.11 -1.40 -8.54
CA LEU A 167 5.13 -1.78 -7.13
C LEU A 167 6.53 -1.65 -6.53
N LEU A 168 7.57 -2.14 -7.22
CA LEU A 168 8.94 -2.02 -6.71
C LEU A 168 9.32 -0.55 -6.50
N LEU A 169 9.00 0.32 -7.46
CA LEU A 169 9.23 1.76 -7.37
C LEU A 169 8.57 2.36 -6.11
N LEU A 170 7.30 2.02 -5.88
CA LEU A 170 6.53 2.49 -4.72
C LEU A 170 7.06 1.97 -3.38
N LEU A 171 7.65 0.76 -3.35
CA LEU A 171 8.23 0.18 -2.14
C LEU A 171 9.62 0.74 -1.81
N GLU A 172 10.40 1.09 -2.83
CA GLU A 172 11.81 1.50 -2.66
C GLU A 172 11.99 2.99 -2.41
N ARG A 173 11.14 3.82 -3.02
CA ARG A 173 11.32 5.26 -3.02
C ARG A 173 10.57 5.93 -1.89
N SER A 174 11.20 6.96 -1.32
CA SER A 174 10.50 7.87 -0.42
C SER A 174 9.45 8.69 -1.19
N PRO A 175 8.46 9.28 -0.50
CA PRO A 175 7.48 10.16 -1.13
C PRO A 175 8.14 11.30 -1.95
N GLU A 176 9.21 11.89 -1.44
CA GLU A 176 9.94 12.98 -2.10
C GLU A 176 10.62 12.50 -3.39
N GLN A 177 11.21 11.31 -3.36
CA GLN A 177 11.82 10.70 -4.54
C GLN A 177 10.78 10.31 -5.60
N LEU A 178 9.56 9.96 -5.17
CA LEU A 178 8.44 9.69 -6.06
C LEU A 178 7.92 10.98 -6.70
N VAL A 179 7.82 12.08 -5.95
CA VAL A 179 7.47 13.41 -6.50
C VAL A 179 8.46 13.81 -7.60
N ALA A 180 9.76 13.77 -7.30
CA ALA A 180 10.80 14.12 -8.28
C ALA A 180 10.73 13.22 -9.52
N TRP A 181 10.40 11.94 -9.34
CA TRP A 181 10.23 10.99 -10.45
C TRP A 181 9.00 11.28 -11.32
N ILE A 182 7.88 11.70 -10.73
CA ILE A 182 6.67 12.10 -11.48
C ILE A 182 6.97 13.37 -12.30
N GLU A 183 7.72 14.31 -11.74
CA GLU A 183 8.07 15.58 -12.38
C GLU A 183 9.16 15.42 -13.47
N ASP A 184 9.92 14.33 -13.43
CA ASP A 184 10.93 14.02 -14.43
C ASP A 184 10.29 13.74 -15.80
N GLY A 185 10.52 14.63 -16.76
CA GLY A 185 10.01 14.53 -18.13
C GLY A 185 10.70 13.47 -18.98
N THR A 186 11.80 12.88 -18.52
CA THR A 186 12.49 11.77 -19.21
C THR A 186 11.85 10.41 -18.94
N VAL A 187 11.05 10.33 -17.88
CA VAL A 187 10.33 9.12 -17.50
C VAL A 187 9.08 8.95 -18.39
N PRO A 188 8.91 7.79 -19.06
CA PRO A 188 7.74 7.51 -19.89
C PRO A 188 6.42 7.66 -19.13
N LEU A 189 5.38 8.11 -19.84
CA LEU A 189 4.06 8.31 -19.25
C LEU A 189 3.38 6.97 -18.92
N GLU A 190 3.70 5.91 -19.66
CA GLU A 190 3.26 4.54 -19.42
C GLU A 190 3.68 4.08 -18.03
N ASP A 191 4.92 4.33 -17.63
CA ASP A 191 5.42 3.94 -16.31
C ASP A 191 4.68 4.69 -15.20
N LYS A 192 4.35 5.97 -15.42
CA LYS A 192 3.55 6.78 -14.48
C LYS A 192 2.10 6.29 -14.40
N THR A 193 1.56 5.81 -15.51
CA THR A 193 0.21 5.21 -15.60
C THR A 193 0.12 3.88 -14.84
N GLU A 194 1.16 3.06 -14.90
CA GLU A 194 1.25 1.80 -14.14
C GLU A 194 1.32 2.07 -12.63
N VAL A 195 2.00 3.14 -12.20
CA VAL A 195 2.00 3.57 -10.79
C VAL A 195 0.60 3.96 -10.32
N LEU A 196 -0.16 4.73 -11.12
CA LEU A 196 -1.56 5.05 -10.82
C LEU A 196 -2.39 3.77 -10.66
N THR A 197 -2.19 2.81 -11.55
CA THR A 197 -2.92 1.53 -11.55
C THR A 197 -2.64 0.71 -10.29
N VAL A 198 -1.40 0.70 -9.77
CA VAL A 198 -1.10 0.04 -8.48
C VAL A 198 -1.75 0.78 -7.31
N LEU A 199 -1.81 2.12 -7.38
CA LEU A 199 -2.42 2.96 -6.35
C LEU A 199 -3.95 2.88 -6.31
N ASP A 200 -4.62 2.42 -7.38
CA ASP A 200 -6.08 2.22 -7.41
C ASP A 200 -6.55 1.40 -6.21
N GLU A 201 -5.76 0.41 -5.82
CA GLU A 201 -6.05 -0.47 -4.70
C GLU A 201 -6.05 0.25 -3.34
N GLU A 202 -5.04 1.08 -3.08
CA GLU A 202 -4.92 1.84 -1.83
C GLU A 202 -3.93 2.99 -2.03
N VAL A 203 -4.29 4.20 -1.61
CA VAL A 203 -3.35 5.32 -1.51
C VAL A 203 -2.95 5.50 -0.04
N PRO A 204 -1.73 5.19 0.40
CA PRO A 204 -1.28 5.48 1.77
C PRO A 204 -1.30 7.00 2.04
N ALA A 205 -1.54 7.41 3.28
CA ALA A 205 -1.61 8.84 3.65
C ALA A 205 -0.31 9.58 3.30
N GLU A 206 0.83 8.90 3.42
CA GLU A 206 2.16 9.44 3.11
C GLU A 206 2.32 9.74 1.61
N LEU A 207 1.53 9.07 0.76
CA LEU A 207 1.59 9.21 -0.70
C LEU A 207 0.49 10.10 -1.26
N GLU A 208 -0.42 10.65 -0.45
CA GLU A 208 -1.48 11.55 -0.92
C GLU A 208 -0.91 12.81 -1.60
N ARG A 209 0.30 13.24 -1.21
CA ARG A 209 1.01 14.36 -1.83
C ARG A 209 1.43 14.09 -3.28
N LEU A 210 1.54 12.82 -3.69
CA LEU A 210 1.87 12.46 -5.08
C LEU A 210 0.78 12.89 -6.06
N LEU A 211 -0.46 13.08 -5.58
CA LEU A 211 -1.58 13.50 -6.43
C LEU A 211 -1.35 14.88 -7.04
N LEU A 212 -0.62 15.76 -6.37
CA LEU A 212 -0.41 17.13 -6.85
C LEU A 212 0.40 17.17 -8.16
N PRO A 213 1.61 16.58 -8.24
CA PRO A 213 2.35 16.52 -9.49
C PRO A 213 1.65 15.64 -10.54
N LEU A 214 0.92 14.59 -10.15
CA LEU A 214 0.13 13.78 -11.09
C LEU A 214 -1.00 14.58 -11.77
N ILE A 215 -1.72 15.40 -11.01
CA ILE A 215 -2.75 16.30 -11.55
C ILE A 215 -2.13 17.35 -12.46
N SER A 216 -0.99 17.92 -12.07
CA SER A 216 -0.25 18.88 -12.91
C SER A 216 0.19 18.24 -14.24
N LEU A 217 0.67 17.00 -14.19
CA LEU A 217 1.04 16.24 -15.39
C LEU A 217 -0.19 15.94 -16.26
N GLY A 218 -1.31 15.53 -15.67
CA GLY A 218 -2.58 15.31 -16.38
C GLY A 218 -3.03 16.56 -17.11
N ARG A 219 -2.92 17.73 -16.47
CA ARG A 219 -3.19 19.02 -17.12
C ARG A 219 -2.22 19.32 -18.26
N ALA A 220 -0.95 18.98 -18.14
CA ALA A 220 0.04 19.23 -19.18
C ALA A 220 -0.21 18.40 -20.46
N VAL A 221 -0.75 17.18 -20.33
CA VAL A 221 -0.98 16.26 -21.46
C VAL A 221 -2.41 16.29 -22.01
N ILE A 222 -3.30 17.09 -21.41
CA ILE A 222 -4.75 17.03 -21.67
C ILE A 222 -5.14 17.33 -23.12
N ASP A 223 -4.42 18.22 -23.78
CA ASP A 223 -4.70 18.61 -25.18
C ASP A 223 -4.57 17.41 -26.13
N VAL A 224 -3.58 16.55 -25.85
CA VAL A 224 -3.36 15.30 -26.58
C VAL A 224 -4.39 14.27 -26.14
N ALA A 225 -4.57 14.09 -24.83
CA ALA A 225 -5.48 13.11 -24.24
C ALA A 225 -6.94 13.25 -24.70
N ALA A 226 -7.42 14.48 -24.91
CA ALA A 226 -8.79 14.76 -25.33
C ALA A 226 -9.02 14.61 -26.84
N THR A 227 -7.95 14.50 -27.64
CA THR A 227 -8.04 14.47 -29.12
C THR A 227 -7.58 13.15 -29.73
N ARG A 228 -6.79 12.36 -29.01
CA ARG A 228 -6.23 11.10 -29.50
C ARG A 228 -6.39 10.00 -28.46
N ASN A 229 -6.76 8.82 -28.93
CA ASN A 229 -6.64 7.62 -28.11
C ASN A 229 -5.16 7.26 -27.98
N GLY A 230 -4.66 7.09 -26.77
CA GLY A 230 -3.23 6.88 -26.51
C GLY A 230 -2.90 6.94 -25.03
N VAL A 231 -1.61 6.96 -24.74
CA VAL A 231 -1.07 6.88 -23.37
C VAL A 231 -1.47 8.10 -22.53
N GLU A 232 -1.59 9.28 -23.15
CA GLU A 232 -2.05 10.49 -22.47
C GLU A 232 -3.51 10.39 -22.04
N ASN A 233 -4.35 9.80 -22.89
CA ASN A 233 -5.76 9.53 -22.56
C ASN A 233 -5.85 8.50 -21.44
N GLU A 234 -5.13 7.38 -21.56
CA GLU A 234 -5.09 6.32 -20.55
C GLU A 234 -4.61 6.86 -19.19
N PHE A 235 -3.54 7.65 -19.18
CA PHE A 235 -3.03 8.30 -17.98
C PHE A 235 -4.09 9.16 -17.30
N CYS A 236 -4.79 10.01 -18.05
CA CYS A 236 -5.82 10.87 -17.48
C CYS A 236 -7.03 10.06 -16.97
N GLU A 237 -7.49 9.05 -17.71
CA GLU A 237 -8.57 8.17 -17.26
C GLU A 237 -8.20 7.42 -15.98
N ARG A 238 -6.95 6.94 -15.89
CA ARG A 238 -6.42 6.30 -14.68
C ARG A 238 -6.35 7.27 -13.50
N LEU A 239 -5.89 8.50 -13.73
CA LEU A 239 -5.86 9.53 -12.69
C LEU A 239 -7.27 9.83 -12.15
N LEU A 240 -8.26 9.97 -13.03
CA LEU A 240 -9.65 10.19 -12.63
C LEU A 240 -10.22 8.98 -11.88
N THR A 241 -9.92 7.76 -12.36
CA THR A 241 -10.33 6.50 -11.70
C THR A 241 -9.80 6.43 -10.27
N LEU A 242 -8.50 6.66 -10.07
CA LEU A 242 -7.88 6.69 -8.75
C LEU A 242 -8.57 7.68 -7.80
N LEU A 243 -8.80 8.91 -8.27
CA LEU A 243 -9.44 9.97 -7.49
C LEU A 243 -10.88 9.62 -7.13
N LEU A 244 -11.63 9.01 -8.05
CA LEU A 244 -13.02 8.60 -7.83
C LEU A 244 -13.14 7.38 -6.91
N LEU A 245 -12.21 6.42 -6.98
CA LEU A 245 -12.16 5.27 -6.07
C LEU A 245 -11.98 5.71 -4.61
N HIS A 246 -11.17 6.73 -4.38
CA HIS A 246 -10.85 7.25 -3.04
C HIS A 246 -11.45 8.64 -2.77
N ARG A 247 -12.58 8.96 -3.42
CA ARG A 247 -13.16 10.31 -3.51
C ARG A 247 -13.40 11.03 -2.17
N GLU A 248 -13.83 10.29 -1.16
CA GLU A 248 -14.15 10.84 0.16
C GLU A 248 -12.91 11.37 0.89
N ARG A 249 -11.74 10.82 0.56
CA ARG A 249 -10.47 11.18 1.18
C ARG A 249 -9.65 12.11 0.31
N LEU A 250 -9.57 11.85 -0.99
CA LEU A 250 -8.64 12.56 -1.87
C LEU A 250 -9.14 13.94 -2.29
N PHE A 251 -10.42 14.11 -2.66
CA PHE A 251 -10.92 15.41 -3.12
C PHE A 251 -10.88 16.51 -2.04
N PRO A 252 -11.21 16.25 -0.76
CA PRO A 252 -11.08 17.26 0.29
C PRO A 252 -9.64 17.74 0.53
N PHE A 253 -8.65 16.89 0.27
CA PHE A 253 -7.23 17.20 0.49
C PHE A 253 -6.62 18.09 -0.61
N LEU A 254 -7.28 18.21 -1.78
CA LEU A 254 -6.71 18.94 -2.92
C LEU A 254 -6.66 20.46 -2.68
N PRO A 255 -5.49 21.10 -2.82
CA PRO A 255 -5.35 22.56 -2.81
C PRO A 255 -6.14 23.22 -3.95
N PRO A 256 -6.53 24.51 -3.82
CA PRO A 256 -7.31 25.22 -4.84
C PRO A 256 -6.70 25.15 -6.25
N GLY A 257 -5.37 25.30 -6.35
CA GLY A 257 -4.66 25.21 -7.63
C GLY A 257 -4.80 23.85 -8.30
N SER A 258 -4.64 22.77 -7.54
CA SER A 258 -4.82 21.40 -8.04
C SER A 258 -6.28 21.08 -8.36
N ARG A 259 -7.24 21.62 -7.59
CA ARG A 259 -8.67 21.49 -7.94
C ARG A 259 -8.99 22.18 -9.26
N SER A 260 -8.43 23.37 -9.49
CA SER A 260 -8.59 24.07 -10.78
C SER A 260 -7.96 23.29 -11.93
N ALA A 261 -6.75 22.76 -11.74
CA ALA A 261 -6.07 21.94 -12.75
C ALA A 261 -6.87 20.67 -13.08
N LEU A 262 -7.37 19.99 -12.06
CA LEU A 262 -8.19 18.79 -12.23
C LEU A 262 -9.53 19.10 -12.89
N ARG A 263 -10.14 20.24 -12.57
CA ARG A 263 -11.34 20.73 -13.27
C ARG A 263 -11.07 20.96 -14.75
N ASP A 264 -9.95 21.58 -15.11
CA ASP A 264 -9.57 21.77 -16.53
C ASP A 264 -9.44 20.44 -17.26
N VAL A 265 -8.79 19.45 -16.63
CA VAL A 265 -8.66 18.07 -17.14
C VAL A 265 -10.04 17.45 -17.37
N ALA A 266 -10.88 17.47 -16.34
CA ALA A 266 -12.20 16.87 -16.39
C ALA A 266 -13.11 17.54 -17.44
N ARG A 267 -13.11 18.88 -17.53
CA ARG A 267 -13.89 19.60 -18.55
C ARG A 267 -13.50 19.16 -19.96
N ARG A 268 -12.21 19.08 -20.27
CA ARG A 268 -11.72 18.73 -21.62
C ARG A 268 -12.03 17.29 -22.00
N LEU A 269 -11.92 16.34 -21.09
CA LEU A 269 -12.27 14.94 -21.36
C LEU A 269 -13.78 14.71 -21.45
N ALA A 270 -14.58 15.46 -20.68
CA ALA A 270 -16.05 15.34 -20.74
C ALA A 270 -16.65 15.85 -22.07
N VAL A 271 -15.97 16.81 -22.73
CA VAL A 271 -16.39 17.33 -24.05
C VAL A 271 -15.64 16.71 -25.23
N ALA A 272 -14.74 15.76 -24.97
CA ALA A 272 -14.00 15.09 -26.01
C ALA A 272 -14.95 14.41 -27.04
N PRO A 273 -14.45 14.10 -28.25
CA PRO A 273 -15.21 13.32 -29.23
C PRO A 273 -15.79 12.05 -28.59
N ALA A 274 -16.95 11.58 -29.06
CA ALA A 274 -17.69 10.49 -28.39
C ALA A 274 -16.84 9.23 -28.12
N ALA A 275 -15.87 8.91 -28.99
CA ALA A 275 -14.96 7.78 -28.83
C ALA A 275 -13.92 7.94 -27.69
N LEU A 276 -13.68 9.17 -27.21
CA LEU A 276 -12.70 9.52 -26.17
C LEU A 276 -13.36 10.16 -24.94
N ARG A 277 -14.69 10.25 -24.93
CA ARG A 277 -15.42 10.96 -23.89
C ARG A 277 -15.39 10.19 -22.60
N SER A 278 -14.83 10.82 -21.57
CA SER A 278 -14.71 10.21 -20.25
C SER A 278 -15.98 10.40 -19.42
N ILE A 279 -16.56 9.30 -18.97
CA ILE A 279 -17.62 9.31 -17.95
C ILE A 279 -17.04 9.70 -16.58
N GLY A 280 -15.84 9.20 -16.27
CA GLY A 280 -15.12 9.55 -15.04
C GLY A 280 -14.87 11.06 -14.95
N ALA A 281 -14.62 11.73 -16.06
CA ALA A 281 -14.46 13.18 -16.09
C ALA A 281 -15.76 13.92 -15.72
N ALA A 282 -16.91 13.51 -16.24
CA ALA A 282 -18.19 14.09 -15.84
C ALA A 282 -18.43 13.89 -14.33
N VAL A 283 -18.25 12.68 -13.81
CA VAL A 283 -18.39 12.41 -12.36
C VAL A 283 -17.40 13.24 -11.54
N THR A 284 -16.17 13.42 -12.01
CA THR A 284 -15.15 14.24 -11.33
C THR A 284 -15.59 15.70 -11.20
N LEU A 285 -16.31 16.25 -12.17
CA LEU A 285 -16.86 17.61 -12.07
C LEU A 285 -17.87 17.76 -10.91
N GLN A 286 -18.52 16.68 -10.46
CA GLN A 286 -19.34 16.73 -9.23
C GLN A 286 -18.55 17.13 -7.99
N TYR A 287 -17.22 16.99 -7.99
CA TYR A 287 -16.34 17.31 -6.87
C TYR A 287 -15.59 18.63 -7.08
N VAL A 288 -15.03 18.85 -8.27
CA VAL A 288 -14.17 20.02 -8.57
C VAL A 288 -14.78 21.06 -9.50
N GLY A 289 -15.93 20.76 -10.11
CA GLY A 289 -16.59 21.65 -11.07
C GLY A 289 -17.28 22.86 -10.44
N GLN A 290 -17.83 23.72 -11.26
CA GLN A 290 -18.63 24.89 -10.89
C GLN A 290 -19.97 24.86 -11.64
N ARG A 291 -20.88 25.76 -11.27
CA ARG A 291 -22.24 25.81 -11.84
C ARG A 291 -22.24 25.92 -13.37
N GLU A 292 -21.32 26.69 -13.93
CA GLU A 292 -21.13 26.87 -15.38
C GLU A 292 -20.72 25.59 -16.13
N ASP A 293 -20.17 24.58 -15.45
CA ASP A 293 -19.80 23.32 -16.09
C ASP A 293 -21.03 22.46 -16.43
N ALA A 294 -22.20 22.77 -15.84
CA ALA A 294 -23.46 22.09 -16.12
C ALA A 294 -23.86 22.25 -17.59
N ASP A 295 -23.82 23.46 -18.13
CA ASP A 295 -24.23 23.75 -19.51
C ASP A 295 -23.32 23.03 -20.53
N LEU A 296 -22.03 22.91 -20.18
CA LEU A 296 -21.04 22.17 -20.95
C LEU A 296 -21.38 20.67 -21.02
N LEU A 297 -21.81 20.06 -19.91
CA LEU A 297 -22.20 18.66 -19.86
C LEU A 297 -23.52 18.40 -20.60
N GLU A 298 -24.51 19.27 -20.47
CA GLU A 298 -25.77 19.15 -21.22
C GLU A 298 -25.54 19.16 -22.75
N THR A 299 -24.67 20.08 -23.21
CA THR A 299 -24.33 20.19 -24.64
C THR A 299 -23.66 18.93 -25.19
N HIS A 300 -22.89 18.23 -24.35
CA HIS A 300 -22.10 17.06 -24.75
C HIS A 300 -22.65 15.75 -24.18
N ARG A 301 -23.91 15.75 -23.73
CA ARG A 301 -24.59 14.58 -23.18
C ARG A 301 -24.50 13.41 -24.17
N PRO A 302 -24.00 12.23 -23.74
CA PRO A 302 -24.07 11.02 -24.56
C PRO A 302 -25.51 10.69 -24.98
N GLN A 303 -25.65 10.11 -26.18
CA GLN A 303 -26.95 9.62 -26.67
C GLN A 303 -27.39 8.33 -25.98
N ASP A 304 -26.42 7.54 -25.48
CA ASP A 304 -26.70 6.36 -24.67
C ASP A 304 -27.42 6.76 -23.37
N ASP A 305 -28.52 6.10 -23.05
CA ASP A 305 -29.37 6.46 -21.91
C ASP A 305 -28.67 6.26 -20.56
N VAL A 306 -27.84 5.22 -20.43
CA VAL A 306 -27.15 4.90 -19.17
C VAL A 306 -26.04 5.91 -18.93
N LEU A 307 -25.22 6.17 -19.95
CA LEU A 307 -24.13 7.15 -19.87
C LEU A 307 -24.65 8.58 -19.79
N GLY A 308 -25.72 8.90 -20.52
CA GLY A 308 -26.41 10.18 -20.48
C GLY A 308 -26.94 10.51 -19.09
N LYS A 309 -27.49 9.51 -18.39
CA LYS A 309 -27.96 9.70 -17.00
C LYS A 309 -26.84 10.16 -16.06
N VAL A 310 -25.61 9.67 -16.21
CA VAL A 310 -24.47 10.12 -15.39
C VAL A 310 -24.17 11.61 -15.61
N PHE A 311 -24.32 12.09 -16.84
CA PHE A 311 -24.18 13.51 -17.16
C PHE A 311 -25.34 14.30 -16.54
N ASP A 312 -26.57 13.82 -16.68
CA ASP A 312 -27.78 14.46 -16.14
C ASP A 312 -27.71 14.59 -14.59
N ASP A 313 -27.30 13.53 -13.89
CA ASP A 313 -27.12 13.52 -12.43
C ASP A 313 -26.01 14.51 -11.99
N THR A 314 -24.94 14.61 -12.78
CA THR A 314 -23.86 15.56 -12.55
C THR A 314 -24.32 17.01 -12.75
N VAL A 315 -25.07 17.28 -13.82
CA VAL A 315 -25.66 18.59 -14.11
C VAL A 315 -26.54 19.06 -12.96
N LEU A 316 -27.41 18.19 -12.46
CA LEU A 316 -28.26 18.48 -11.30
C LEU A 316 -27.43 18.82 -10.06
N THR A 317 -26.39 18.03 -9.79
CA THR A 317 -25.46 18.26 -8.66
C THR A 317 -24.78 19.63 -8.77
N LEU A 318 -24.28 19.99 -9.95
CA LEU A 318 -23.61 21.26 -10.20
C LEU A 318 -24.56 22.45 -10.04
N ARG A 319 -25.79 22.36 -10.57
CA ARG A 319 -26.79 23.42 -10.46
C ARG A 319 -27.26 23.67 -9.03
N ASN A 320 -27.26 22.64 -8.20
CA ASN A 320 -27.67 22.74 -6.80
C ASN A 320 -26.54 23.23 -5.87
N ARG A 321 -25.32 23.48 -6.38
CA ARG A 321 -24.23 24.01 -5.56
C ARG A 321 -24.50 25.46 -5.15
N PRO A 322 -24.26 25.85 -3.88
CA PRO A 322 -24.38 27.24 -3.45
C PRO A 322 -23.44 28.11 -4.28
N THR A 323 -23.96 29.25 -4.76
CA THR A 323 -23.15 30.25 -5.47
C THR A 323 -22.10 30.76 -4.48
N GLN A 324 -20.82 30.48 -4.74
CA GLN A 324 -19.74 31.10 -3.97
C GLN A 324 -19.76 32.59 -4.32
N ALA A 325 -20.17 33.43 -3.36
CA ALA A 325 -20.13 34.88 -3.44
C ALA A 325 -18.70 35.40 -3.28
#